data_AF-A0A1M5T2M7-F1
#
_entry.id   AF-A0A1M5T2M7-F1
#
_cell.length_a   1.000
_cell.length_b   1.000
_cell.length_c   1.000
_cell.angle_alpha   90.00
_cell.angle_beta   90.00
_cell.angle_gamma   90.00
#
_symmetry.space_group_name_H-M   'P 1'
#
loop_
_entity.id
_entity.type
_entity.pdbx_description
1 polymer ?
#
loop_
_entity_poly.entity_id
_entity_poly.type
_entity_poly.pdbx_seq_one_letter_code
_entity_poly.pdbx_strand_id
1 'polypeptide(L)'
;MKINRTDAKMIIYFLVVSIFLVILRIFSFQNYIPQNIRYYVSFVVVLVGMLISWLEKRDQKPVFYSWANNWNGIAFANSGMVFAIAIFILCDNLVSGFVWIMILSILQLVFRNIIDNLQKK
;
A
#
# COMPACT_ATOMS: atom_id res chain seq x y z
N MET A 1 14.84 9.82 -10.19
CA MET A 1 13.76 8.83 -10.06
C MET A 1 12.68 9.16 -11.08
N LYS A 2 12.40 8.29 -12.05
CA LYS A 2 11.40 8.55 -13.09
C LYS A 2 10.09 7.91 -12.65
N ILE A 3 9.07 8.71 -12.31
CA ILE A 3 7.77 8.21 -11.89
C ILE A 3 6.93 7.95 -13.14
N ASN A 4 6.55 6.69 -13.38
CA ASN A 4 5.69 6.35 -14.51
C ASN A 4 4.22 6.67 -14.20
N ARG A 5 3.39 6.84 -15.23
CA ARG A 5 1.96 7.17 -15.07
C ARG A 5 1.21 6.15 -14.21
N THR A 6 1.59 4.87 -14.27
CA THR A 6 1.04 3.79 -13.44
C THR A 6 1.40 3.94 -11.97
N ASP A 7 2.63 4.32 -11.67
CA ASP A 7 3.10 4.55 -10.30
C ASP A 7 2.40 5.76 -9.69
N ALA A 8 2.24 6.85 -10.46
CA ALA A 8 1.50 8.03 -10.02
C ALA A 8 0.04 7.72 -9.66
N LYS A 9 -0.66 6.96 -10.51
CA LYS A 9 -2.05 6.53 -10.26
C LYS A 9 -2.16 5.70 -8.98
N MET A 10 -1.23 4.77 -8.77
CA MET A 10 -1.22 3.90 -7.60
C MET A 10 -0.92 4.70 -6.32
N ILE A 11 0.00 5.66 -6.35
CA ILE A 11 0.30 6.53 -5.18
C ILE A 11 -0.90 7.38 -4.82
N ILE A 12 -1.55 8.03 -5.80
CA ILE A 12 -2.75 8.82 -5.56
C ILE A 12 -3.82 7.96 -4.91
N TYR A 13 -4.04 6.76 -5.44
CA TYR A 13 -4.96 5.79 -4.86
C TYR A 13 -4.58 5.41 -3.42
N PHE A 14 -3.31 5.05 -3.17
CA PHE A 14 -2.80 4.76 -1.84
C PHE A 14 -3.05 5.91 -0.86
N LEU A 15 -2.78 7.16 -1.26
CA LEU A 15 -2.97 8.34 -0.41
C LEU A 15 -4.45 8.51 -0.05
N VAL A 16 -5.35 8.45 -1.03
CA VAL A 16 -6.80 8.59 -0.81
C VAL A 16 -7.32 7.50 0.12
N VAL A 17 -6.97 6.24 -0.14
CA VAL A 17 -7.42 5.10 0.68
C VAL A 17 -6.83 5.15 2.08
N SER A 18 -5.56 5.53 2.21
CA SER A 18 -4.91 5.61 3.53
C SER A 18 -5.51 6.72 4.39
N ILE A 19 -5.82 7.89 3.81
CA ILE A 19 -6.50 8.96 4.54
C ILE A 19 -7.87 8.47 5.03
N PHE A 20 -8.64 7.84 4.14
CA PHE A 20 -9.94 7.27 4.50
C PHE A 20 -9.83 6.23 5.62
N LEU A 21 -8.87 5.31 5.53
CA LEU A 21 -8.67 4.26 6.53
C LEU A 21 -8.14 4.80 7.86
N VAL A 22 -7.29 5.82 7.87
CA VAL A 22 -6.83 6.47 9.10
C VAL A 22 -8.02 7.12 9.83
N ILE A 23 -8.87 7.85 9.10
CA ILE A 23 -10.08 8.44 9.66
C ILE A 23 -10.98 7.32 10.20
N LEU A 24 -11.27 6.29 9.39
CA LEU A 24 -12.08 5.15 9.79
C LEU A 24 -11.56 4.49 11.07
N ARG A 25 -10.25 4.25 11.17
CA ARG A 25 -9.61 3.64 12.34
C ARG A 25 -9.86 4.47 13.59
N ILE A 26 -9.58 5.76 13.52
CA ILE A 26 -9.61 6.65 14.69
C ILE A 26 -11.04 6.84 15.21
N PHE A 27 -12.02 6.94 14.32
CA PHE A 27 -13.40 7.22 14.71
C PHE A 27 -14.25 5.97 15.00
N SER A 28 -13.87 4.81 14.44
CA SER A 28 -14.72 3.60 14.52
C SER A 28 -14.11 2.42 15.27
N PHE A 29 -12.80 2.44 15.55
CA PHE A 29 -12.12 1.30 16.15
C PHE A 29 -11.35 1.70 17.42
N GLN A 30 -11.74 1.11 18.54
CA GLN A 30 -11.01 1.23 19.79
C GLN A 30 -9.77 0.31 19.78
N ASN A 31 -8.67 0.79 20.35
CA ASN A 31 -7.40 0.09 20.38
C ASN A 31 -7.36 -0.91 21.53
N TYR A 32 -7.87 -2.11 21.30
CA TYR A 32 -7.78 -3.24 22.23
C TYR A 32 -6.55 -4.12 22.00
N ILE A 33 -5.89 -3.97 20.85
CA ILE A 33 -4.74 -4.81 20.46
C ILE A 33 -3.45 -4.13 20.92
N PRO A 34 -2.56 -4.82 21.67
CA PRO A 34 -1.27 -4.28 22.06
C PRO A 34 -0.43 -3.78 20.88
N GLN A 35 0.29 -2.66 21.07
CA GLN A 35 1.11 -2.03 20.03
C GLN A 35 2.05 -3.01 19.32
N ASN A 36 2.77 -3.82 20.11
CA ASN A 36 3.78 -4.73 19.58
C ASN A 36 3.18 -5.73 18.59
N ILE A 37 1.98 -6.25 18.88
CA ILE A 37 1.29 -7.20 18.00
C ILE A 37 0.91 -6.50 16.68
N ARG A 38 0.43 -5.26 16.76
CA ARG A 38 0.10 -4.47 15.57
C ARG A 38 1.31 -4.25 14.68
N TYR A 39 2.47 -3.95 15.25
CA TYR A 39 3.71 -3.84 14.48
C TYR A 39 4.07 -5.13 13.73
N TYR A 40 3.99 -6.29 14.39
CA TYR A 40 4.26 -7.57 13.71
C TYR A 40 3.26 -7.86 12.59
N VAL A 41 1.97 -7.66 12.83
CA VAL A 41 0.94 -7.88 11.81
C VAL A 41 1.13 -6.92 10.64
N SER A 42 1.33 -5.64 10.90
CA SER A 42 1.57 -4.65 9.85
C SER A 42 2.84 -4.91 9.06
N PHE A 43 3.90 -5.38 9.71
CA PHE A 43 5.12 -5.78 9.03
C PHE A 43 4.86 -6.88 8.00
N VAL A 44 4.12 -7.92 8.37
CA VAL A 44 3.71 -8.99 7.43
C VAL A 44 2.87 -8.43 6.28
N VAL A 45 1.91 -7.56 6.58
CA VAL A 45 1.06 -6.92 5.55
C VAL A 45 1.90 -6.06 4.58
N VAL A 46 2.89 -5.32 5.09
CA VAL A 46 3.83 -4.54 4.25
C VAL A 46 4.63 -5.46 3.32
N LEU A 47 5.11 -6.60 3.80
CA LEU A 47 5.81 -7.59 2.96
C LEU A 47 4.91 -8.13 1.84
N VAL A 48 3.64 -8.42 2.14
CA VAL A 48 2.66 -8.82 1.12
C VAL A 48 2.43 -7.69 0.11
N GLY A 49 2.33 -6.44 0.57
CA GLY A 49 2.20 -5.26 -0.30
C GLY A 49 3.41 -5.09 -1.23
N MET A 50 4.62 -5.34 -0.72
CA MET A 50 5.84 -5.35 -1.54
C MET A 50 5.83 -6.47 -2.58
N LEU A 51 5.47 -7.70 -2.20
CA LEU A 51 5.38 -8.82 -3.13
C LEU A 51 4.39 -8.52 -4.27
N ILE A 52 3.22 -7.98 -3.94
CA ILE A 52 2.23 -7.57 -4.94
C ILE A 52 2.80 -6.46 -5.82
N SER A 53 3.44 -5.44 -5.26
CA SER A 53 4.06 -4.34 -6.02
C SER A 53 5.13 -4.85 -7.00
N TRP A 54 5.89 -5.87 -6.63
CA TRP A 54 6.85 -6.54 -7.52
C TRP A 54 6.16 -7.25 -8.69
N LEU A 55 5.13 -8.05 -8.39
CA LEU A 55 4.34 -8.73 -9.43
C LEU A 55 3.67 -7.72 -10.38
N GLU A 56 3.16 -6.60 -9.86
CA GLU A 56 2.56 -5.52 -10.67
C GLU A 56 3.55 -4.93 -11.68
N LYS A 57 4.80 -4.74 -11.24
CA LYS A 57 5.87 -4.22 -12.10
C LYS A 57 6.33 -5.25 -13.12
N ARG A 58 6.50 -6.51 -12.71
CA ARG A 58 6.89 -7.62 -13.59
C ARG A 58 5.90 -7.84 -14.72
N ASP A 59 4.61 -7.87 -14.40
CA ASP A 59 3.58 -8.21 -15.38
C ASP A 59 3.07 -6.97 -16.14
N GLN A 60 3.62 -5.77 -15.85
CA GLN A 60 3.19 -4.45 -16.33
C GLN A 60 1.68 -4.19 -16.23
N LYS A 61 1.02 -4.89 -15.32
CA LYS A 61 -0.42 -4.85 -15.08
C LYS A 61 -0.64 -4.90 -13.57
N PRO A 62 -1.69 -4.26 -13.04
CA PRO A 62 -2.08 -4.53 -11.66
C PRO A 62 -2.36 -6.04 -11.51
N VAL A 63 -1.85 -6.69 -10.47
CA VAL A 63 -1.93 -8.16 -10.30
C VAL A 63 -3.37 -8.68 -10.33
N PHE A 64 -4.30 -7.88 -9.83
CA PHE A 64 -5.72 -8.24 -9.82
C PHE A 64 -6.43 -8.05 -11.18
N TYR A 65 -5.78 -7.39 -12.15
CA TYR A 65 -6.29 -7.30 -13.54
C TYR A 65 -5.88 -8.52 -14.40
N SER A 66 -4.88 -9.32 -14.00
CA SER A 66 -4.43 -10.50 -14.78
C SER A 66 -5.01 -11.82 -14.28
N TRP A 67 -5.40 -11.92 -13.01
CA TRP A 67 -5.83 -13.19 -12.42
C TRP A 67 -7.30 -13.56 -12.71
N ALA A 68 -8.15 -12.60 -13.11
CA ALA A 68 -9.55 -12.86 -13.42
C ALA A 68 -9.97 -12.20 -14.74
N ASN A 69 -10.02 -12.98 -15.83
CA ASN A 69 -10.42 -12.53 -17.18
C ASN A 69 -11.81 -11.86 -17.25
N ASN A 70 -12.65 -12.00 -16.22
CA ASN A 70 -14.00 -11.42 -16.15
C ASN A 70 -14.18 -10.37 -15.03
N TRP A 71 -13.12 -10.05 -14.28
CA TRP A 71 -13.24 -9.04 -13.24
C TRP A 71 -12.93 -7.66 -13.83
N ASN A 72 -14.00 -6.90 -14.13
CA ASN A 72 -13.90 -5.46 -14.38
C ASN A 72 -13.50 -4.78 -13.07
N GLY A 73 -12.22 -4.88 -12.72
CA GLY A 73 -11.64 -4.41 -11.47
C GLY A 73 -11.83 -2.91 -11.31
N ILE A 74 -12.95 -2.52 -10.71
CA ILE A 74 -13.15 -1.18 -10.16
C ILE A 74 -12.07 -1.03 -9.10
N ALA A 75 -10.94 -0.38 -9.42
CA ALA A 75 -9.98 0.34 -8.58
C ALA A 75 -9.50 -0.23 -7.21
N PHE A 76 -10.02 -1.33 -6.68
CA PHE A 76 -10.03 -1.66 -5.25
C PHE A 76 -8.96 -2.67 -4.81
N ALA A 77 -8.09 -3.16 -5.69
CA ALA A 77 -7.09 -4.16 -5.28
C ALA A 77 -5.78 -3.95 -6.03
N ASN A 78 -4.91 -3.11 -5.49
CA ASN A 78 -3.53 -2.95 -5.92
C ASN A 78 -2.61 -2.95 -4.68
N SER A 79 -1.30 -2.96 -4.90
CA SER A 79 -0.32 -2.90 -3.81
C SER A 79 -0.59 -1.75 -2.84
N GLY A 80 -1.01 -0.58 -3.35
CA GLY A 80 -1.40 0.58 -2.55
C GLY A 80 -2.52 0.30 -1.53
N MET A 81 -3.53 -0.50 -1.85
CA MET A 81 -4.55 -0.88 -0.85
C MET A 81 -3.95 -1.69 0.29
N VAL A 82 -3.05 -2.63 -0.02
CA VAL A 82 -2.41 -3.48 1.00
C VAL A 82 -1.53 -2.64 1.93
N PHE A 83 -0.79 -1.67 1.39
CA PHE A 83 -0.07 -0.69 2.21
C PHE A 83 -1.01 0.17 3.07
N ALA A 84 -2.16 0.59 2.53
CA ALA A 84 -3.15 1.35 3.29
C ALA A 84 -3.77 0.54 4.45
N ILE A 85 -3.98 -0.77 4.26
CA ILE A 85 -4.41 -1.69 5.32
C ILE A 85 -3.34 -1.80 6.41
N ALA A 86 -2.05 -1.84 6.05
CA ALA A 86 -0.99 -1.81 7.05
C ALA A 86 -1.05 -0.53 7.91
N ILE A 87 -1.34 0.62 7.30
CA ILE A 87 -1.49 1.90 8.01
C ILE A 87 -2.68 1.88 8.96
N PHE A 88 -3.82 1.34 8.52
CA PHE A 88 -4.99 1.17 9.37
C PHE A 88 -4.65 0.42 10.67
N ILE A 89 -3.78 -0.58 10.59
CA ILE A 89 -3.35 -1.37 11.76
C ILE A 89 -2.31 -0.59 12.60
N LEU A 90 -1.43 0.19 11.96
CA LEU A 90 -0.35 0.94 12.62
C LEU A 90 -0.79 2.23 13.30
N CYS A 91 -1.82 2.90 12.79
CA CYS A 91 -2.17 4.24 13.26
C CYS A 91 -2.98 4.20 14.56
N ASP A 92 -2.55 5.04 15.50
CA ASP A 92 -3.18 5.19 16.82
C ASP A 92 -3.91 6.51 16.97
N ASN A 93 -3.45 7.52 16.24
CA ASN A 93 -3.98 8.87 16.20
C ASN A 93 -3.66 9.48 14.83
N LEU A 94 -4.23 10.66 14.55
CA LEU A 94 -4.08 11.32 13.26
C LEU A 94 -2.61 11.57 12.91
N VAL A 95 -1.81 12.02 13.87
CA VAL A 95 -0.38 12.32 13.67
C VAL A 95 0.38 11.07 13.25
N SER A 96 0.23 9.97 13.99
CA SER A 96 0.84 8.68 13.66
C SER A 96 0.37 8.15 12.30
N GLY A 97 -0.92 8.33 11.97
CA GLY A 97 -1.46 7.97 10.66
C GLY A 97 -0.76 8.70 9.53
N PHE A 98 -0.63 10.03 9.61
CA PHE A 98 0.08 10.81 8.59
C PHE A 98 1.57 10.48 8.50
N VAL A 99 2.24 10.22 9.63
CA VAL A 99 3.64 9.77 9.65
C VAL A 99 3.79 8.45 8.89
N TRP A 100 2.93 7.46 9.16
CA TRP A 100 2.99 6.18 8.46
C TRP A 100 2.63 6.29 6.98
N ILE A 101 1.69 7.17 6.61
CA ILE A 101 1.39 7.48 5.20
C ILE A 101 2.66 7.95 4.48
N MET A 102 3.39 8.91 5.07
CA MET A 102 4.63 9.42 4.46
C MET A 102 5.70 8.33 4.34
N ILE A 103 5.94 7.58 5.42
CA ILE A 103 6.96 6.52 5.44
C ILE A 103 6.66 5.46 4.38
N LEU A 104 5.43 4.94 4.34
CA LEU A 104 5.08 3.89 3.38
C LEU A 104 4.98 4.41 1.94
N SER A 105 4.60 5.68 1.73
CA SER A 105 4.69 6.32 0.40
C SER A 105 6.11 6.28 -0.15
N ILE A 106 7.07 6.72 0.67
CA ILE A 106 8.48 6.78 0.29
C ILE A 106 9.01 5.36 0.06
N LEU A 107 8.70 4.45 0.98
CA LEU A 107 9.11 3.04 0.88
C LEU A 107 8.62 2.39 -0.41
N GLN A 108 7.33 2.55 -0.73
CA GLN A 108 6.72 1.97 -1.93
C GLN A 108 7.32 2.55 -3.20
N LEU A 109 7.56 3.87 -3.22
CA LEU A 109 8.22 4.56 -4.32
C LEU A 109 9.64 4.03 -4.55
N VAL A 110 10.46 4.02 -3.50
CA VAL A 110 11.87 3.56 -3.57
C VAL A 110 11.91 2.11 -4.04
N PHE A 111 11.07 1.25 -3.45
CA PHE A 111 11.00 -0.16 -3.81
C PHE A 111 10.66 -0.36 -5.29
N ARG A 112 9.65 0.35 -5.80
CA ARG A 112 9.28 0.26 -7.22
C ARG A 112 10.35 0.77 -8.18
N ASN A 113 11.08 1.83 -7.79
CA ASN A 113 12.21 2.33 -8.58
C ASN A 113 13.38 1.34 -8.59
N ILE A 114 13.62 0.62 -7.49
CA ILE A 114 14.61 -0.47 -7.45
C ILE A 114 14.21 -1.58 -8.43
N ILE A 115 12.93 -2.00 -8.42
CA ILE A 115 12.43 -3.04 -9.34
C ILE A 115 12.60 -2.61 -10.80
N ASP A 116 12.22 -1.38 -11.14
CA ASP A 116 12.38 -0.86 -12.52
C ASP A 116 13.85 -0.88 -12.97
N ASN A 117 14.79 -0.61 -12.06
CA ASN A 117 16.22 -0.65 -12.37
C ASN A 117 16.76 -2.07 -12.52
N LEU A 118 16.22 -3.04 -11.77
CA LEU A 118 16.57 -4.46 -11.90
C LEU A 118 16.04 -5.07 -13.20
N GLN A 119 14.89 -4.61 -13.70
CA GLN A 119 14.27 -5.12 -14.93
C GLN A 119 14.78 -4.46 -16.22
N LYS A 120 15.51 -3.35 -16.13
CA LYS A 120 16.15 -2.67 -17.27
C LYS A 120 17.54 -3.21 -17.62
N LYS A 121 18.11 -4.04 -16.75
CA LYS A 121 19.33 -4.82 -17.04
C LYS A 121 18.95 -6.11 -17.75
#